data_AF-Q9GPN5-F1
#
_entry.id   AF-Q9GPN5-F1
#
_cell.length_a   1.000
_cell.length_b   1.000
_cell.length_c   1.000
_cell.angle_alpha   90.00
_cell.angle_beta   90.00
_cell.angle_gamma   90.00
#
_symmetry.space_group_name_H-M   'P 1'
#
loop_
_entity.id
_entity.type
_entity.pdbx_description
1 polymer ?
#
loop_
_entity_poly.entity_id
_entity_poly.type
_entity_poly.pdbx_seq_one_letter_code
_entity_poly.pdbx_strand_id
1 'polypeptide(L)'
;MVAKLVVFVAFVALAHGMVRRDAPAQSPLQEVEKHAAEFQKTLSEQWNALVNSKNTQAVNKALKEGSDSVLQQLSQLSTSLQGAINDANGKAKEALETSRANIEKAAAELRKAHPEVEQQASQLRDRLQAAVQSGVQESQKLAKEVAAHVDETNKKLEPQIKKAYDDFVKQAEEVQKKLHEAATKQ
;
A
#
# COMPACT_ATOMS: atom_id res chain seq x y z
N MET A 1 13.39 -26.62 -28.45
CA MET A 1 13.35 -25.15 -28.26
C MET A 1 12.11 -24.80 -27.45
N VAL A 2 12.29 -23.86 -26.51
CA VAL A 2 11.28 -23.18 -25.66
C VAL A 2 10.75 -23.96 -24.46
N ALA A 3 11.55 -23.89 -23.38
CA ALA A 3 11.06 -23.77 -22.02
C ALA A 3 10.36 -22.41 -21.84
N LYS A 4 9.18 -22.38 -21.21
CA LYS A 4 8.62 -21.17 -20.59
C LYS A 4 7.46 -21.51 -19.65
N LEU A 5 7.61 -21.01 -18.41
CA LEU A 5 6.55 -20.54 -17.50
C LEU A 5 5.57 -21.56 -16.89
N VAL A 6 6.01 -22.21 -15.81
CA VAL A 6 5.18 -22.40 -14.59
C VAL A 6 6.08 -22.21 -13.37
N VAL A 7 6.23 -20.97 -12.91
CA VAL A 7 6.70 -20.68 -11.55
C VAL A 7 5.78 -19.60 -11.00
N PHE A 8 4.69 -20.05 -10.38
CA PHE A 8 3.86 -19.21 -9.52
C PHE A 8 3.57 -20.02 -8.26
N VAL A 9 4.06 -19.47 -7.13
CA VAL A 9 3.66 -19.78 -5.74
C VAL A 9 4.07 -21.16 -5.22
N ALA A 10 5.32 -21.24 -4.77
CA ALA A 10 5.75 -22.18 -3.75
C ALA A 10 6.70 -21.47 -2.78
N PHE A 11 6.17 -20.75 -1.79
CA PHE A 11 6.95 -20.24 -0.65
C PHE A 11 6.16 -20.24 0.67
N VAL A 12 5.35 -21.29 0.90
CA VAL A 12 4.84 -21.61 2.24
C VAL A 12 4.96 -23.11 2.48
N ALA A 13 6.18 -23.58 2.69
CA ALA A 13 6.49 -24.79 3.47
C ALA A 13 7.99 -25.08 3.33
N LEU A 14 8.78 -24.71 4.35
CA LEU A 14 10.00 -25.38 4.84
C LEU A 14 10.86 -24.37 5.62
N ALA A 15 10.49 -24.15 6.88
CA ALA A 15 11.41 -23.64 7.90
C ALA A 15 10.90 -23.98 9.32
N HIS A 16 10.51 -25.23 9.57
CA HIS A 16 10.45 -25.77 10.93
C HIS A 16 11.73 -26.57 11.16
N GLY A 17 12.78 -25.89 11.62
CA GLY A 17 14.09 -26.50 11.81
C GLY A 17 15.07 -25.56 12.50
N MET A 18 14.95 -25.49 13.84
CA MET A 18 15.97 -25.05 14.80
C MET A 18 16.69 -23.71 14.54
N VAL A 19 16.21 -22.61 15.14
CA VAL A 19 17.07 -21.62 15.82
C VAL A 19 16.35 -21.09 17.06
N ARG A 20 16.90 -21.40 18.24
CA ARG A 20 16.64 -20.64 19.48
C ARG A 20 17.37 -19.29 19.39
N ARG A 21 16.61 -18.19 19.40
CA ARG A 21 16.96 -16.93 20.09
C ARG A 21 15.71 -16.07 20.10
N ASP A 22 15.30 -15.59 21.28
CA ASP A 22 14.22 -14.63 21.52
C ASP A 22 13.87 -13.76 20.30
N ALA A 23 12.85 -14.15 19.55
CA ALA A 23 12.06 -13.18 18.80
C ALA A 23 11.01 -12.69 19.80
N PRO A 24 11.08 -11.44 20.31
CA PRO A 24 9.99 -10.91 21.11
C PRO A 24 8.72 -11.03 20.27
N ALA A 25 7.61 -11.40 20.92
CA ALA A 25 6.29 -11.61 20.31
C ALA A 25 6.12 -10.77 19.04
N GLN A 26 5.92 -11.43 17.88
CA GLN A 26 5.75 -10.78 16.58
C GLN A 26 4.76 -9.64 16.74
N SER A 27 5.27 -8.41 16.79
CA SER A 27 4.41 -7.26 17.02
C SER A 27 3.56 -7.09 15.77
N PRO A 28 2.25 -6.79 15.87
CA PRO A 28 1.38 -6.57 14.71
C PRO A 28 1.97 -5.57 13.68
N LEU A 29 2.84 -4.68 14.14
CA LEU A 29 3.56 -3.71 13.32
C LEU A 29 4.75 -4.30 12.52
N GLN A 30 5.38 -5.39 12.97
CA GLN A 30 6.37 -6.12 12.18
C GLN A 30 5.74 -6.88 11.01
N GLU A 31 4.53 -7.40 11.19
CA GLU A 31 3.78 -8.01 10.08
C GLU A 31 3.43 -6.98 9.02
N VAL A 32 3.02 -5.77 9.42
CA VAL A 32 2.80 -4.63 8.51
C VAL A 32 4.07 -4.33 7.72
N GLU A 33 5.23 -4.29 8.37
CA GLU A 33 6.50 -4.01 7.70
C GLU A 33 6.83 -5.07 6.63
N LYS A 34 6.66 -6.36 6.97
CA LYS A 34 6.91 -7.46 6.05
C LYS A 34 5.91 -7.48 4.89
N HIS A 35 4.61 -7.37 5.20
CA HIS A 35 3.55 -7.29 4.19
C HIS A 35 3.76 -6.10 3.26
N ALA A 36 4.24 -4.97 3.77
CA ALA A 36 4.48 -3.77 2.96
C ALA A 36 5.62 -3.98 1.97
N ALA A 37 6.69 -4.66 2.38
CA ALA A 37 7.78 -5.01 1.48
C ALA A 37 7.33 -6.01 0.39
N GLU A 38 6.56 -7.03 0.77
CA GLU A 38 6.01 -8.02 -0.17
C GLU A 38 4.99 -7.40 -1.15
N PHE A 39 4.13 -6.53 -0.63
CA PHE A 39 3.15 -5.77 -1.42
C PHE A 39 3.85 -4.81 -2.38
N GLN A 40 4.84 -4.03 -1.93
CA GLN A 40 5.60 -3.12 -2.79
C GLN A 40 6.28 -3.85 -3.94
N LYS A 41 6.84 -5.04 -3.68
CA LYS A 41 7.46 -5.88 -4.70
C LYS A 41 6.42 -6.40 -5.70
N THR A 42 5.34 -7.00 -5.20
CA THR A 42 4.26 -7.54 -6.03
C THR A 42 3.61 -6.46 -6.88
N LEU A 43 3.31 -5.30 -6.30
CA LEU A 43 2.75 -4.15 -6.99
C LEU A 43 3.67 -3.70 -8.13
N SER A 44 4.99 -3.58 -7.86
CA SER A 44 5.95 -3.12 -8.86
C SER A 44 6.08 -4.11 -10.04
N GLU A 45 6.10 -5.41 -9.75
CA GLU A 45 6.13 -6.46 -10.76
C GLU A 45 4.86 -6.44 -11.64
N GLN A 46 3.68 -6.28 -11.02
CA GLN A 46 2.42 -6.22 -11.75
C GLN A 46 2.24 -4.90 -12.51
N TRP A 47 2.78 -3.80 -11.99
CA TRP A 47 2.82 -2.54 -12.72
C TRP A 47 3.62 -2.68 -14.01
N ASN A 48 4.80 -3.31 -13.96
CA ASN A 48 5.58 -3.54 -15.18
C ASN A 48 4.84 -4.38 -16.24
N ALA A 49 3.98 -5.32 -15.81
CA ALA A 49 3.12 -6.07 -16.72
C ALA A 49 2.05 -5.17 -17.38
N LEU A 50 1.51 -4.18 -16.66
CA LEU A 50 0.56 -3.20 -17.19
C LEU A 50 1.14 -2.31 -18.30
N VAL A 51 2.43 -1.92 -18.21
CA VAL A 51 3.11 -1.10 -19.27
C VAL A 51 3.04 -1.78 -20.63
N ASN A 52 3.15 -3.11 -20.63
CA ASN A 52 3.25 -3.91 -21.84
C ASN A 52 1.88 -4.33 -22.40
N SER A 53 0.78 -3.88 -21.80
CA SER A 53 -0.56 -4.20 -22.25
C SER A 53 -0.92 -3.48 -23.55
N LYS A 54 -1.47 -4.23 -24.51
CA LYS A 54 -2.02 -3.67 -25.76
C LYS A 54 -3.44 -3.12 -25.60
N ASN A 55 -4.10 -3.36 -24.46
CA ASN A 55 -5.51 -3.01 -24.27
C ASN A 55 -5.67 -1.66 -23.55
N THR A 56 -5.26 -0.59 -24.23
CA THR A 56 -5.13 0.76 -23.65
C THR A 56 -6.45 1.28 -23.09
N GLN A 57 -7.59 0.99 -23.73
CA GLN A 57 -8.89 1.54 -23.31
C GLN A 57 -9.42 0.89 -22.02
N ALA A 58 -9.32 -0.44 -21.91
CA ALA A 58 -9.68 -1.16 -20.68
C ALA A 58 -8.74 -0.81 -19.53
N VAL A 59 -7.43 -0.72 -19.80
CA VAL A 59 -6.41 -0.33 -18.83
C VAL A 59 -6.62 1.10 -18.34
N ASN A 60 -6.92 2.07 -19.22
CA ASN A 60 -7.18 3.45 -18.84
C ASN A 60 -8.42 3.57 -17.93
N LYS A 61 -9.48 2.82 -18.24
CA LYS A 61 -10.68 2.78 -17.40
C LYS A 61 -10.38 2.17 -16.03
N ALA A 62 -9.69 1.03 -15.99
CA ALA A 62 -9.29 0.39 -14.73
C ALA A 62 -8.29 1.26 -13.94
N LEU A 63 -7.45 2.05 -14.60
CA LEU A 63 -6.57 3.06 -13.99
C LEU A 63 -7.36 4.18 -13.35
N LYS A 64 -8.38 4.69 -14.05
CA LYS A 64 -9.27 5.73 -13.52
C LYS A 64 -10.03 5.23 -12.30
N GLU A 65 -10.70 4.09 -12.42
CA GLU A 65 -11.43 3.46 -11.31
C GLU A 65 -10.48 3.09 -10.16
N GLY A 66 -9.28 2.62 -10.49
CA GLY A 66 -8.26 2.26 -9.51
C GLY A 66 -7.73 3.46 -8.74
N SER A 67 -7.47 4.56 -9.44
CA SER A 67 -7.04 5.81 -8.82
C SER A 67 -8.17 6.48 -8.03
N ASP A 68 -9.43 6.40 -8.46
CA ASP A 68 -10.58 6.83 -7.65
C ASP A 68 -10.66 6.04 -6.35
N SER A 69 -10.52 4.71 -6.43
CA SER A 69 -10.51 3.84 -5.26
C SER A 69 -9.37 4.19 -4.32
N VAL A 70 -8.13 4.30 -4.82
CA VAL A 70 -6.96 4.68 -4.01
C VAL A 70 -7.12 6.08 -3.43
N LEU A 71 -7.67 7.06 -4.16
CA LEU A 71 -7.96 8.40 -3.63
C LEU A 71 -8.94 8.35 -2.46
N GLN A 72 -9.99 7.54 -2.58
CA GLN A 72 -10.96 7.33 -1.52
C GLN A 72 -10.29 6.67 -0.32
N GLN A 73 -9.42 5.68 -0.54
CA GLN A 73 -8.69 4.98 0.52
C GLN A 73 -7.66 5.87 1.22
N LEU A 74 -6.89 6.67 0.48
CA LEU A 74 -5.96 7.64 1.06
C LEU A 74 -6.72 8.67 1.91
N SER A 75 -7.92 9.07 1.49
CA SER A 75 -8.79 9.96 2.26
C SER A 75 -9.32 9.29 3.54
N GLN A 76 -9.73 8.01 3.45
CA GLN A 76 -10.16 7.21 4.61
C GLN A 76 -9.01 6.94 5.58
N LEU A 77 -7.82 6.67 5.06
CA LEU A 77 -6.59 6.50 5.83
C LEU A 77 -6.21 7.81 6.54
N SER A 78 -6.22 8.95 5.83
CA SER A 78 -6.01 10.28 6.43
C SER A 78 -7.02 10.56 7.54
N THR A 79 -8.29 10.21 7.35
CA THR A 79 -9.34 10.38 8.38
C THR A 79 -9.12 9.46 9.58
N SER A 80 -8.75 8.21 9.35
CA SER A 80 -8.41 7.25 10.42
C SER A 80 -7.18 7.72 11.20
N LEU A 81 -6.16 8.21 10.50
CA LEU A 81 -4.98 8.83 11.10
C LEU A 81 -5.35 10.08 11.88
N GLN A 82 -6.29 10.90 11.42
CA GLN A 82 -6.77 12.06 12.17
C GLN A 82 -7.45 11.66 13.48
N GLY A 83 -8.23 10.58 13.50
CA GLY A 83 -8.77 10.00 14.73
C GLY A 83 -7.63 9.59 15.68
N ALA A 84 -6.67 8.83 15.16
CA ALA A 84 -5.48 8.42 15.89
C ALA A 84 -4.65 9.62 16.41
N ILE A 85 -4.52 10.72 15.65
CA ILE A 85 -3.80 11.95 16.05
C ILE A 85 -4.45 12.62 17.25
N ASN A 86 -5.78 12.58 17.33
CA ASN A 86 -6.51 13.16 18.46
C ASN A 86 -6.30 12.36 19.75
N ASP A 87 -6.10 11.04 19.62
CA ASP A 87 -5.85 10.14 20.74
C ASP A 87 -4.35 10.03 21.08
N ALA A 88 -3.45 10.27 20.12
CA ALA A 88 -1.99 10.20 20.26
C ALA A 88 -1.39 11.43 20.93
N ASN A 89 -0.23 11.27 21.56
CA ASN A 89 0.53 12.36 22.17
C ASN A 89 2.04 12.25 21.88
N GLY A 90 2.75 13.38 22.07
CA GLY A 90 4.21 13.45 21.88
C GLY A 90 4.65 13.11 20.46
N LYS A 91 5.72 12.34 20.33
CA LYS A 91 6.35 12.01 19.02
C LYS A 91 5.48 11.15 18.11
N ALA A 92 4.64 10.28 18.66
CA ALA A 92 3.71 9.47 17.86
C ALA A 92 2.66 10.35 17.17
N LYS A 93 2.22 11.41 17.84
CA LYS A 93 1.33 12.41 17.22
C LYS A 93 2.01 13.14 16.08
N GLU A 94 3.25 13.60 16.27
CA GLU A 94 4.02 14.27 15.21
C GLU A 94 4.26 13.35 14.00
N ALA A 95 4.55 12.07 14.25
CA ALA A 95 4.71 11.05 13.21
C ALA A 95 3.40 10.82 12.45
N LEU A 96 2.27 10.70 13.16
CA LEU A 96 0.94 10.58 12.58
C LEU A 96 0.55 11.81 11.75
N GLU A 97 0.78 13.02 12.26
CA GLU A 97 0.51 14.29 11.56
C GLU A 97 1.34 14.40 10.28
N THR A 98 2.62 14.02 10.36
CA THR A 98 3.52 14.00 9.20
C THR A 98 3.03 13.00 8.15
N SER A 99 2.70 11.77 8.56
CA SER A 99 2.21 10.75 7.64
C SER A 99 0.86 11.09 7.04
N ARG A 100 -0.04 11.68 7.82
CA ARG A 100 -1.30 12.23 7.31
C ARG A 100 -1.04 13.28 6.23
N ALA A 101 -0.16 14.26 6.49
CA ALA A 101 0.16 15.30 5.52
C ALA A 101 0.78 14.74 4.23
N ASN A 102 1.66 13.73 4.35
CA ASN A 102 2.25 13.05 3.19
C ASN A 102 1.21 12.27 2.38
N ILE A 103 0.29 11.58 3.04
CA ILE A 103 -0.84 10.87 2.42
C ILE A 103 -1.78 11.84 1.72
N GLU A 104 -2.13 12.96 2.35
CA GLU A 104 -2.95 14.00 1.74
C GLU A 104 -2.27 14.63 0.53
N LYS A 105 -0.95 14.84 0.60
CA LYS A 105 -0.16 15.32 -0.54
C LYS A 105 -0.18 14.31 -1.69
N ALA A 106 0.06 13.03 -1.40
CA ALA A 106 -0.01 11.96 -2.39
C ALA A 106 -1.41 11.85 -3.03
N ALA A 107 -2.46 11.97 -2.24
CA ALA A 107 -3.84 12.00 -2.72
C ALA A 107 -4.11 13.24 -3.58
N ALA A 108 -3.65 14.43 -3.18
CA ALA A 108 -3.81 15.65 -3.95
C ALA A 108 -3.08 15.58 -5.30
N GLU A 109 -1.86 15.01 -5.34
CA GLU A 109 -1.12 14.81 -6.58
C GLU A 109 -1.80 13.78 -7.50
N LEU A 110 -2.30 12.68 -6.93
CA LEU A 110 -3.08 11.68 -7.67
C LEU A 110 -4.38 12.29 -8.23
N ARG A 111 -5.06 13.14 -7.45
CA ARG A 111 -6.30 13.83 -7.85
C ARG A 111 -6.05 14.84 -8.96
N LYS A 112 -4.90 15.52 -8.97
CA LYS A 112 -4.53 16.45 -10.05
C LYS A 112 -4.32 15.72 -11.38
N ALA A 113 -3.82 14.49 -11.37
CA ALA A 113 -3.68 13.67 -12.58
C ALA A 113 -5.00 12.99 -13.02
N HIS A 114 -6.02 12.98 -12.15
CA HIS A 114 -7.29 12.27 -12.32
C HIS A 114 -8.29 12.87 -13.34
N PRO A 115 -8.32 14.17 -13.67
CA PRO A 115 -9.13 14.65 -14.79
C PRO A 115 -8.49 14.44 -16.18
N GLU A 116 -7.17 14.21 -16.29
CA GLU A 116 -6.45 14.10 -17.57
C GLU A 116 -6.37 12.66 -18.15
N VAL A 117 -7.07 11.69 -17.54
CA VAL A 117 -6.87 10.23 -17.74
C VAL A 117 -7.03 9.72 -19.16
N GLU A 118 -7.80 10.41 -20.00
CA GLU A 118 -7.95 10.00 -21.41
C GLU A 118 -6.74 10.36 -22.27
N GLN A 119 -5.95 11.37 -21.88
CA GLN A 119 -4.77 11.81 -22.64
C GLN A 119 -3.44 11.42 -21.98
N GLN A 120 -3.40 11.17 -20.66
CA GLN A 120 -2.16 10.93 -19.91
C GLN A 120 -2.24 9.73 -18.95
N ALA A 121 -2.74 8.60 -19.44
CA ALA A 121 -2.81 7.36 -18.67
C ALA A 121 -1.47 6.93 -18.05
N SER A 122 -0.34 7.17 -18.74
CA SER A 122 1.00 6.92 -18.21
C SER A 122 1.30 7.77 -16.97
N GLN A 123 0.93 9.05 -16.98
CA GLN A 123 1.15 9.92 -15.82
C GLN A 123 0.25 9.55 -14.66
N LEU A 124 -1.04 9.29 -14.90
CA LEU A 124 -1.94 8.83 -13.84
C LEU A 124 -1.42 7.54 -13.22
N ARG A 125 -0.91 6.64 -14.05
CA ARG A 125 -0.33 5.38 -13.62
C ARG A 125 0.92 5.55 -12.76
N ASP A 126 1.84 6.42 -13.17
CA ASP A 126 3.04 6.72 -12.38
C ASP A 126 2.67 7.39 -11.05
N ARG A 127 1.69 8.30 -11.06
CA ARG A 127 1.17 8.96 -9.85
C ARG A 127 0.45 7.99 -8.94
N LEU A 128 -0.31 7.05 -9.49
CA LEU A 128 -0.99 6.01 -8.71
C LEU A 128 0.01 5.09 -8.04
N GLN A 129 1.04 4.64 -8.78
CA GLN A 129 2.14 3.87 -8.21
C GLN A 129 2.85 4.64 -7.11
N ALA A 130 3.20 5.91 -7.37
CA ALA A 130 3.88 6.75 -6.39
C ALA A 130 3.02 6.98 -5.14
N ALA A 131 1.71 7.19 -5.31
CA ALA A 131 0.79 7.39 -4.19
C ALA A 131 0.62 6.12 -3.35
N VAL A 132 0.51 4.96 -4.00
CA VAL A 132 0.44 3.67 -3.30
C VAL A 132 1.76 3.36 -2.58
N GLN A 133 2.90 3.53 -3.25
CA GLN A 133 4.22 3.35 -2.62
C GLN A 133 4.43 4.31 -1.45
N SER A 134 4.05 5.58 -1.60
CA SER A 134 4.15 6.58 -0.53
C SER A 134 3.25 6.22 0.65
N GLY A 135 2.01 5.78 0.39
CA GLY A 135 1.08 5.33 1.43
C GLY A 135 1.63 4.13 2.22
N VAL A 136 2.22 3.16 1.52
CA VAL A 136 2.86 1.98 2.15
C VAL A 136 4.08 2.38 2.97
N GLN A 137 4.97 3.22 2.42
CA GLN A 137 6.18 3.69 3.11
C GLN A 137 5.85 4.52 4.36
N GLU A 138 4.89 5.44 4.25
CA GLU A 138 4.45 6.24 5.39
C GLU A 138 3.80 5.35 6.45
N SER A 139 3.01 4.35 6.05
CA SER A 139 2.43 3.38 6.99
C SER A 139 3.50 2.54 7.69
N GLN A 140 4.56 2.11 6.99
CA GLN A 140 5.70 1.42 7.60
C GLN A 140 6.45 2.33 8.58
N LYS A 141 6.71 3.58 8.19
CA LYS A 141 7.39 4.55 9.05
C LYS A 141 6.59 4.82 10.31
N LEU A 142 5.28 4.99 10.16
CA LEU A 142 4.34 5.16 11.26
C LEU A 142 4.35 3.94 12.20
N ALA A 143 4.30 2.74 11.64
CA ALA A 143 4.42 1.50 12.39
C ALA A 143 5.74 1.44 13.18
N LYS A 144 6.87 1.85 12.58
CA LYS A 144 8.15 1.91 13.30
C LYS A 144 8.16 2.90 14.43
N GLU A 145 7.64 4.11 14.22
CA GLU A 145 7.64 5.13 15.29
C GLU A 145 6.68 4.78 16.42
N VAL A 146 5.50 4.24 16.12
CA VAL A 146 4.57 3.76 17.15
C VAL A 146 5.14 2.56 17.91
N ALA A 147 5.84 1.65 17.22
CA ALA A 147 6.54 0.54 17.87
C ALA A 147 7.77 0.98 18.68
N ALA A 148 8.47 2.05 18.27
CA ALA A 148 9.62 2.61 18.99
C ALA A 148 9.19 3.40 20.23
N HIS A 149 7.97 3.95 20.21
CA HIS A 149 7.37 4.71 21.29
C HIS A 149 6.21 3.92 21.90
N VAL A 150 6.47 2.81 22.59
CA VAL A 150 5.41 2.00 23.23
C VAL A 150 4.90 2.64 24.53
N ASP A 151 4.23 3.78 24.41
CA ASP A 151 3.41 4.34 25.48
C ASP A 151 2.02 3.66 25.50
N GLU A 152 1.34 3.68 26.65
CA GLU A 152 0.02 3.03 26.83
C GLU A 152 -1.04 3.56 25.84
N THR A 153 -0.90 4.83 25.44
CA THR A 153 -1.67 5.47 24.36
C THR A 153 -1.35 4.87 22.99
N ASN A 154 -0.08 4.59 22.70
CA ASN A 154 0.38 4.09 21.40
C ASN A 154 -0.01 2.63 21.17
N LYS A 155 -0.17 1.83 22.24
CA LYS A 155 -0.77 0.48 22.15
C LYS A 155 -2.21 0.48 21.63
N LYS A 156 -2.97 1.56 21.83
CA LYS A 156 -4.33 1.69 21.25
C LYS A 156 -4.28 2.06 19.76
N LEU A 157 -3.19 2.66 19.31
CA LEU A 157 -2.96 3.05 17.93
C LEU A 157 -2.47 1.87 17.08
N GLU A 158 -1.72 0.93 17.66
CA GLU A 158 -1.27 -0.30 17.00
C GLU A 158 -2.38 -1.00 16.19
N PRO A 159 -3.55 -1.35 16.77
CA PRO A 159 -4.61 -2.00 16.02
C PRO A 159 -5.29 -1.07 15.00
N GLN A 160 -5.34 0.25 15.24
CA GLN A 160 -5.90 1.20 14.29
C GLN A 160 -5.00 1.36 13.06
N ILE A 161 -3.70 1.50 13.27
CA ILE A 161 -2.69 1.59 12.21
C ILE A 161 -2.65 0.31 11.41
N LYS A 162 -2.63 -0.85 12.09
CA LYS A 162 -2.68 -2.14 11.42
C LYS A 162 -3.95 -2.29 10.59
N LYS A 163 -5.12 -1.97 11.14
CA LYS A 163 -6.39 -2.06 10.42
C LYS A 163 -6.41 -1.14 9.20
N ALA A 164 -6.02 0.12 9.36
CA ALA A 164 -6.01 1.08 8.27
C ALA A 164 -5.02 0.67 7.16
N TYR A 165 -3.88 0.09 7.55
CA TYR A 165 -2.92 -0.50 6.63
C TYR A 165 -3.48 -1.73 5.90
N ASP A 166 -4.06 -2.69 6.63
CA ASP A 166 -4.63 -3.92 6.05
C ASP A 166 -5.78 -3.58 5.08
N ASP A 167 -6.64 -2.61 5.44
CA ASP A 167 -7.71 -2.11 4.57
C ASP A 167 -7.13 -1.44 3.32
N PHE A 168 -6.07 -0.63 3.47
CA PHE A 168 -5.38 0.01 2.34
C PHE A 168 -4.75 -1.02 1.40
N VAL A 169 -4.01 -2.00 1.94
CA VAL A 169 -3.37 -3.08 1.16
C VAL A 169 -4.42 -3.87 0.40
N LYS A 170 -5.47 -4.32 1.08
CA LYS A 170 -6.53 -5.11 0.45
C LYS A 170 -7.17 -4.37 -0.71
N GLN A 171 -7.43 -3.07 -0.57
CA GLN A 171 -7.98 -2.26 -1.65
C GLN A 171 -6.98 -2.01 -2.77
N ALA A 172 -5.71 -1.78 -2.44
CA ALA A 172 -4.68 -1.63 -3.45
C ALA A 172 -4.44 -2.94 -4.22
N GLU A 173 -4.58 -4.11 -3.58
CA GLU A 173 -4.62 -5.43 -4.24
C GLU A 173 -5.85 -5.60 -5.14
N GLU A 174 -7.04 -5.13 -4.72
CA GLU A 174 -8.24 -5.15 -5.57
C GLU A 174 -8.05 -4.28 -6.82
N VAL A 175 -7.47 -3.08 -6.66
CA VAL A 175 -7.12 -2.19 -7.77
C VAL A 175 -6.10 -2.86 -8.69
N GLN A 176 -5.07 -3.44 -8.12
CA GLN A 176 -4.04 -4.20 -8.85
C GLN A 176 -4.67 -5.35 -9.64
N LYS A 177 -5.58 -6.12 -9.04
CA LYS A 177 -6.28 -7.23 -9.71
C LYS A 177 -7.13 -6.73 -10.87
N LYS A 178 -7.92 -5.67 -10.67
CA LYS A 178 -8.74 -5.06 -11.74
C LYS A 178 -7.88 -4.56 -12.89
N LEU A 179 -6.75 -3.93 -12.57
CA LEU A 179 -5.79 -3.48 -13.57
C LEU A 179 -5.18 -4.66 -14.33
N HIS A 180 -4.74 -5.69 -13.61
CA HIS A 180 -4.16 -6.88 -14.23
C HIS A 180 -5.16 -7.58 -15.15
N GLU A 181 -6.41 -7.76 -14.71
CA GLU A 181 -7.50 -8.30 -15.52
C GLU A 181 -7.79 -7.43 -16.74
N ALA A 182 -7.82 -6.11 -16.60
CA ALA A 182 -7.99 -5.19 -17.72
C ALA A 182 -6.82 -5.24 -18.72
N ALA A 183 -5.60 -5.49 -18.23
CA ALA A 183 -4.40 -5.62 -19.05
C ALA A 183 -4.29 -6.97 -19.77
N THR A 184 -4.82 -8.04 -19.18
CA THR A 184 -4.79 -9.42 -19.73
C THR A 184 -6.03 -9.82 -20.51
N LYS A 185 -7.18 -9.14 -20.32
CA LYS A 185 -8.32 -9.27 -21.23
C LYS A 185 -7.88 -8.84 -22.64
N GLN A 186 -7.64 -9.81 -23.51
CA GLN A 186 -7.51 -9.63 -24.96
C GLN A 186 -8.83 -9.96 -25.64
#